data_AF-A0A7J2NH52-F1
#
_entry.id   AF-A0A7J2NH52-F1
#
_cell.length_a   1.000
_cell.length_b   1.000
_cell.length_c   1.000
_cell.angle_alpha   90.00
_cell.angle_beta   90.00
_cell.angle_gamma   90.00
#
_symmetry.space_group_name_H-M   'P 1'
#
loop_
_entity.id
_entity.type
_entity.pdbx_description
1 polymer ?
#
loop_
_entity_poly.entity_id
_entity_poly.type
_entity_poly.pdbx_seq_one_letter_code
_entity_poly.pdbx_strand_id
1 'polypeptide(L)'
;VYQQPFTIINYAATDNSNKYQSVGMEVQVGDEVILTTAESRRGLVDAIRKALDKAIESKFPDVSMIKLEDFRVMDLDTEKGTAARVGVLIRSRCDSRVFGTFGVSSNMLKASLDAIEDSNKFGLLVLSGRAP
;
A
#
# COMPACT_ATOMS: atom_id res chain seq x y z
N VAL A 1 2.38 22.66 7.73
CA VAL A 1 3.38 21.67 7.29
C VAL A 1 2.73 20.30 7.36
N TYR A 2 2.58 19.61 6.23
CA TYR A 2 2.03 18.24 6.22
C TYR A 2 3.11 17.29 6.78
N GLN A 3 2.86 16.69 7.94
CA GLN A 3 3.71 15.62 8.46
C GLN A 3 3.21 14.29 7.91
N GLN A 4 4.11 13.51 7.31
CA GLN A 4 3.77 12.16 6.86
C GLN A 4 3.44 11.30 8.07
N PRO A 5 2.32 10.56 8.07
CA PRO A 5 1.89 9.77 9.23
C PRO A 5 2.82 8.58 9.50
N PHE A 6 3.43 8.03 8.44
CA PHE A 6 4.38 6.93 8.51
C PHE A 6 5.24 6.89 7.23
N THR A 7 6.35 6.15 7.30
CA THR A 7 7.27 5.90 6.18
C THR A 7 7.66 4.43 6.15
N ILE A 8 7.57 3.79 4.97
CA ILE A 8 8.08 2.43 4.78
C ILE A 8 9.60 2.51 4.56
N ILE A 9 10.39 1.95 5.46
CA ILE A 9 11.86 1.95 5.39
C ILE A 9 12.33 0.80 4.49
N ASN A 10 11.86 -0.42 4.78
CA ASN A 10 12.25 -1.64 4.07
C ASN A 10 11.04 -2.54 3.87
N TYR A 11 11.10 -3.36 2.82
CA TYR A 11 10.11 -4.41 2.57
C TYR A 11 10.75 -5.58 1.83
N ALA A 12 10.27 -6.78 2.13
CA ALA A 12 10.64 -8.01 1.45
C ALA A 12 9.39 -8.83 1.18
N ALA A 13 9.28 -9.33 -0.06
CA ALA A 13 8.21 -10.21 -0.47
C ALA A 13 8.76 -11.60 -0.77
N THR A 14 8.08 -12.61 -0.26
CA THR A 14 8.39 -14.02 -0.51
C THR A 14 7.18 -14.68 -1.11
N ASP A 15 7.34 -15.24 -2.31
CA ASP A 15 6.32 -16.07 -2.94
C ASP A 15 6.59 -17.55 -2.61
N ASN A 16 5.66 -18.18 -1.91
CA ASN A 16 5.71 -19.60 -1.63
C ASN A 16 4.78 -20.29 -2.62
N SER A 17 5.39 -20.82 -3.70
CA SER A 17 4.90 -21.10 -5.06
C SER A 17 3.60 -21.89 -5.22
N ASN A 18 2.84 -22.18 -4.17
CA ASN A 18 1.47 -22.68 -4.27
C ASN A 18 0.60 -22.55 -3.00
N LYS A 19 1.00 -21.75 -2.00
CA LYS A 19 0.25 -21.68 -0.73
C LYS A 19 -0.14 -20.26 -0.33
N TYR A 20 0.84 -19.39 -0.22
CA TYR A 20 0.65 -18.02 0.23
C TYR A 20 1.84 -17.16 -0.19
N GLN A 21 1.60 -15.87 -0.21
CA GLN A 21 2.65 -14.86 -0.33
C GLN A 21 2.81 -14.21 1.02
N SER A 22 4.07 -14.00 1.41
CA SER A 22 4.42 -13.37 2.68
C SER A 22 5.14 -12.07 2.40
N VAL A 23 4.83 -11.04 3.18
CA VAL A 23 5.49 -9.74 3.12
C VAL A 23 5.95 -9.37 4.51
N GLY A 24 7.25 -9.10 4.64
CA GLY A 24 7.84 -8.47 5.81
C GLY A 24 8.13 -6.99 5.51
N MET A 25 7.85 -6.11 6.47
CA MET A 25 8.05 -4.67 6.31
C MET A 25 8.62 -4.06 7.59
N GLU A 26 9.44 -3.03 7.40
CA GLU A 26 9.91 -2.13 8.43
C GLU A 26 9.28 -0.77 8.17
N VAL A 27 8.49 -0.28 9.12
CA VAL A 27 7.70 0.95 8.97
C VAL A 27 8.00 1.86 10.15
N GLN A 28 8.39 3.10 9.86
CA GLN A 28 8.55 4.14 10.85
C GLN A 28 7.22 4.86 11.06
N VAL A 29 6.77 4.94 12.31
CA VAL A 29 5.55 5.66 12.71
C VAL A 29 5.89 6.60 13.86
N GLY A 30 6.00 7.89 13.56
CA GLY A 30 6.60 8.86 14.50
C GLY A 30 8.07 8.51 14.79
N ASP A 31 8.40 8.32 16.07
CA ASP A 31 9.75 7.98 16.53
C ASP A 31 9.98 6.46 16.70
N GLU A 32 8.96 5.64 16.41
CA GLU A 32 9.02 4.19 16.56
C GLU A 32 9.22 3.50 15.21
N VAL A 33 10.07 2.47 15.19
CA VAL A 33 10.21 1.55 14.05
C VAL A 33 9.48 0.26 14.38
N ILE A 34 8.54 -0.12 13.51
CA ILE A 34 7.68 -1.29 13.66
C ILE A 34 8.05 -2.31 12.59
N LEU A 35 8.40 -3.52 13.02
CA LEU A 35 8.61 -4.67 12.16
C LEU A 35 7.34 -5.51 12.12
N THR A 36 6.84 -5.78 10.91
CA THR A 36 5.60 -6.50 10.69
C THR A 36 5.77 -7.56 9.62
N THR A 37 4.99 -8.63 9.74
CA THR A 37 4.85 -9.65 8.71
C THR A 37 3.38 -10.00 8.51
N ALA A 38 3.01 -10.21 7.24
CA ALA A 38 1.69 -10.70 6.90
C ALA A 38 1.74 -11.69 5.73
N GLU A 39 0.82 -12.64 5.79
CA GLU A 39 0.64 -13.66 4.77
C GLU A 39 -0.73 -13.50 4.10
N SER A 40 -0.78 -13.83 2.82
CA SER A 40 -2.04 -13.93 2.09
C SER A 40 -2.04 -15.01 1.03
N ARG A 41 -3.16 -15.73 0.95
CA ARG A 41 -3.48 -16.63 -0.16
C ARG A 41 -4.11 -15.90 -1.37
N ARG A 42 -4.53 -14.64 -1.19
CA ARG A 42 -5.16 -13.83 -2.24
C ARG A 42 -4.14 -13.15 -3.16
N GLY A 43 -2.87 -13.14 -2.76
CA GLY A 43 -1.77 -12.57 -3.54
C GLY A 43 -1.04 -11.43 -2.82
N LEU A 44 -0.09 -10.85 -3.53
CA LEU A 44 0.96 -10.00 -2.97
C LEU A 44 0.38 -8.72 -2.38
N VAL A 45 -0.52 -8.11 -3.14
CA VAL A 45 -1.18 -6.84 -2.83
C VAL A 45 -1.94 -6.96 -1.50
N ASP A 46 -2.65 -8.07 -1.28
CA ASP A 46 -3.36 -8.32 -0.02
C ASP A 46 -2.40 -8.58 1.14
N ALA A 47 -1.25 -9.24 0.89
CA ALA A 47 -0.21 -9.42 1.90
C ALA A 47 0.48 -8.10 2.28
N ILE A 48 0.86 -7.26 1.31
CA ILE A 48 1.41 -5.90 1.55
C ILE A 48 0.43 -5.09 2.38
N ARG A 49 -0.84 -5.05 1.97
CA ARG A 49 -1.86 -4.26 2.65
C ARG A 49 -2.02 -4.70 4.09
N LYS A 50 -2.14 -6.00 4.36
CA LYS A 50 -2.20 -6.54 5.73
C LYS A 50 -0.97 -6.22 6.55
N ALA A 51 0.23 -6.32 5.96
CA ALA A 51 1.47 -6.02 6.66
C ALA A 51 1.49 -4.55 7.06
N LEU A 52 1.20 -3.65 6.11
CA LEU A 52 1.16 -2.21 6.36
C LEU A 52 0.08 -1.83 7.38
N ASP A 53 -1.15 -2.32 7.21
CA ASP A 53 -2.27 -2.05 8.12
C ASP A 53 -1.88 -2.48 9.55
N LYS A 54 -1.31 -3.68 9.73
CA LYS A 54 -0.78 -4.13 11.04
C LYS A 54 0.28 -3.21 11.63
N ALA A 55 1.17 -2.65 10.81
CA ALA A 55 2.22 -1.75 11.31
C ALA A 55 1.64 -0.43 11.82
N ILE A 56 0.61 0.11 11.17
CA ILE A 56 0.10 1.45 11.47
C ILE A 56 -1.16 1.45 12.34
N GLU A 57 -1.88 0.34 12.43
CA GLU A 57 -3.14 0.19 13.19
C GLU A 57 -2.99 0.55 14.68
N SER A 58 -1.83 0.29 15.29
CA SER A 58 -1.57 0.61 16.70
C SER A 58 -1.62 2.11 17.00
N LYS A 59 -1.19 2.96 16.06
CA LYS A 59 -1.19 4.43 16.16
C LYS A 59 -2.38 5.05 15.43
N PHE A 60 -2.92 4.36 14.43
CA PHE A 60 -4.02 4.82 13.58
C PHE A 60 -5.11 3.74 13.45
N PRO A 61 -5.93 3.51 14.48
CA PRO A 61 -6.96 2.45 14.46
C PRO A 61 -8.01 2.65 13.36
N ASP A 62 -8.23 3.89 12.94
CA ASP A 62 -9.18 4.25 11.89
C ASP A 62 -8.73 3.77 10.49
N VAL A 63 -7.48 3.33 10.32
CA VAL A 63 -7.01 2.74 9.05
C VAL A 63 -7.89 1.55 8.62
N SER A 64 -8.46 0.84 9.59
CA SER A 64 -9.39 -0.28 9.37
C SER A 64 -10.67 0.13 8.61
N MET A 65 -11.03 1.42 8.62
CA MET A 65 -12.17 1.98 7.88
C MET A 65 -11.87 2.20 6.40
N ILE A 66 -10.60 2.25 6.00
CA ILE A 66 -10.19 2.34 4.60
C ILE A 66 -10.39 0.95 3.97
N LYS A 67 -11.19 0.85 2.92
CA LYS A 67 -11.46 -0.40 2.21
C LYS A 67 -11.04 -0.29 0.76
N LEU A 68 -10.18 -1.20 0.31
CA LEU A 68 -9.79 -1.30 -1.10
C LEU A 68 -10.96 -1.89 -1.89
N GLU A 69 -11.45 -1.16 -2.89
CA GLU A 69 -12.58 -1.55 -3.74
C GLU A 69 -12.15 -2.11 -5.08
N ASP A 70 -11.13 -1.51 -5.70
CA ASP A 70 -10.65 -1.90 -7.02
C ASP A 70 -9.12 -1.81 -7.08
N PHE A 71 -8.53 -2.74 -7.81
CA PHE A 71 -7.09 -2.83 -8.04
C PHE A 71 -6.87 -3.15 -9.52
N ARG A 72 -6.18 -2.26 -10.23
CA ARG A 72 -5.90 -2.42 -11.64
C ARG A 72 -4.42 -2.18 -11.94
N VAL A 73 -3.83 -3.15 -12.62
CA VAL A 73 -2.47 -3.06 -13.15
C VAL A 73 -2.55 -2.69 -14.62
N MET A 74 -1.71 -1.76 -15.05
CA MET A 74 -1.65 -1.27 -16.41
C MET A 74 -0.19 -1.18 -16.84
N ASP A 75 0.13 -1.71 -18.01
CA ASP A 75 1.43 -1.48 -18.64
C ASP A 75 1.43 -0.07 -19.24
N LEU A 76 2.43 0.74 -18.89
CA LEU A 76 2.50 2.15 -19.29
C LEU A 76 3.46 2.41 -20.45
N ASP A 77 4.39 1.51 -20.71
CA ASP A 77 5.34 1.62 -21.81
C ASP A 77 5.50 0.25 -22.48
N THR A 78 4.77 0.02 -23.57
CA THR A 78 4.85 -1.22 -24.38
C THR A 78 6.05 -1.24 -25.33
N GLU A 79 6.71 -0.10 -25.57
CA GLU A 79 7.76 0.04 -26.61
C GLU A 79 9.21 -0.02 -26.09
N LYS A 80 9.46 0.00 -24.77
CA LYS A 80 10.82 0.18 -24.19
C LYS A 80 11.54 -1.09 -23.73
N GLY A 81 11.07 -2.27 -24.08
CA GLY A 81 11.71 -3.53 -23.70
C GLY A 81 11.84 -3.68 -22.17
N THR A 82 13.07 -3.70 -21.63
CA THR A 82 13.37 -3.87 -20.20
C THR A 82 13.08 -2.63 -19.34
N ALA A 83 12.84 -1.46 -19.94
CA ALA A 83 12.46 -0.22 -19.24
C ALA A 83 10.93 0.00 -19.20
N ALA A 84 10.14 -1.05 -19.44
CA ALA A 84 8.70 -1.00 -19.30
C ALA A 84 8.32 -0.56 -17.88
N ARG A 85 7.38 0.37 -17.78
CA ARG A 85 6.82 0.83 -16.51
C ARG A 85 5.46 0.20 -16.29
N VAL A 86 5.21 -0.16 -15.05
CA VAL A 86 3.95 -0.69 -14.55
C VAL A 86 3.27 0.42 -13.76
N GLY A 87 2.01 0.68 -14.09
CA GLY A 87 1.10 1.53 -13.35
C GLY A 87 0.14 0.68 -12.52
N VAL A 88 -0.08 1.08 -11.28
CA VAL A 88 -1.04 0.43 -10.36
C VAL A 88 -2.03 1.48 -9.89
N LEU A 89 -3.30 1.28 -10.24
CA LEU A 89 -4.41 2.08 -9.74
C LEU A 89 -5.11 1.34 -8.62
N ILE A 90 -5.25 2.00 -7.47
CA ILE A 90 -6.03 1.53 -6.34
C ILE A 90 -7.19 2.48 -6.14
N ARG A 91 -8.41 1.93 -6.03
CA ARG A 91 -9.55 2.69 -5.51
C ARG A 91 -9.87 2.20 -4.11
N SER A 92 -10.04 3.17 -3.23
CA SER A 92 -10.37 2.93 -1.84
C SER A 92 -11.59 3.75 -1.45
N ARG A 93 -12.42 3.15 -0.60
CA ARG A 93 -13.55 3.80 0.05
C ARG A 93 -13.24 4.01 1.52
N CYS A 94 -13.61 5.17 2.02
CA CYS A 94 -13.66 5.47 3.43
C CYS A 94 -15.00 6.15 3.70
N ASP A 95 -15.86 5.48 4.47
CA ASP A 95 -17.25 5.90 4.69
C ASP A 95 -17.98 6.20 3.35
N SER A 96 -18.47 7.42 3.15
CA SER A 96 -19.19 7.88 1.97
C SER A 96 -18.27 8.37 0.85
N ARG A 97 -16.96 8.46 1.09
CA ARG A 97 -15.98 8.99 0.13
C ARG A 97 -15.23 7.87 -0.57
N VAL A 98 -15.11 7.99 -1.89
CA VAL A 98 -14.29 7.11 -2.73
C VAL A 98 -13.16 7.94 -3.31
N PHE A 99 -11.93 7.43 -3.23
CA PHE A 99 -10.75 8.07 -3.79
C PHE A 99 -9.87 7.04 -4.49
N GLY A 100 -9.00 7.53 -5.36
CA GLY A 100 -8.06 6.70 -6.11
C GLY A 100 -6.63 7.15 -5.91
N THR A 101 -5.71 6.20 -5.83
CA THR A 101 -4.26 6.45 -5.81
C THR A 101 -3.59 5.69 -6.93
N PHE A 102 -2.48 6.24 -7.41
CA PHE A 102 -1.80 5.72 -8.58
C PHE A 102 -0.29 5.63 -8.33
N GLY A 103 0.24 4.42 -8.37
CA GLY A 103 1.68 4.14 -8.25
C GLY A 103 2.28 3.78 -9.60
N VAL A 104 3.48 4.26 -9.89
CA VAL A 104 4.20 3.96 -11.14
C VAL A 104 5.62 3.56 -10.83
N SER A 105 6.05 2.41 -11.33
CA SER A 105 7.42 1.94 -11.17
C SER A 105 7.82 0.99 -12.29
N SER A 106 9.11 0.76 -12.49
CA SER A 106 9.62 -0.34 -13.32
C SER A 106 9.43 -1.71 -12.65
N ASN A 107 9.02 -1.74 -11.37
CA ASN A 107 8.76 -2.96 -10.63
C ASN A 107 7.31 -2.98 -10.10
N MET A 108 6.56 -4.03 -10.44
CA MET A 108 5.17 -4.21 -10.03
C MET A 108 4.97 -4.18 -8.51
N LEU A 109 5.89 -4.77 -7.74
CA LEU A 109 5.83 -4.77 -6.27
C LEU A 109 5.99 -3.34 -5.73
N LYS A 110 6.95 -2.57 -6.25
CA LYS A 110 7.16 -1.18 -5.82
C LYS A 110 5.98 -0.28 -6.22
N ALA A 111 5.48 -0.40 -7.46
CA ALA A 111 4.29 0.35 -7.89
C ALA A 111 3.06 0.04 -7.03
N SER A 112 2.87 -1.22 -6.65
CA SER A 112 1.78 -1.64 -5.76
C SER A 112 1.94 -1.07 -4.36
N LEU A 113 3.15 -1.12 -3.81
CA LEU A 113 3.47 -0.59 -2.49
C LEU A 113 3.25 0.93 -2.42
N ASP A 114 3.71 1.67 -3.44
CA ASP A 114 3.51 3.12 -3.54
C ASP A 114 2.02 3.47 -3.60
N ALA A 115 1.25 2.78 -4.44
CA ALA A 115 -0.19 3.01 -4.54
C ALA A 115 -0.92 2.73 -3.21
N ILE A 116 -0.53 1.66 -2.49
CA ILE A 116 -1.13 1.29 -1.19
C ILE A 116 -0.74 2.31 -0.11
N GLU A 117 0.54 2.69 -0.06
CA GLU A 117 1.05 3.68 0.89
C GLU A 117 0.32 5.01 0.72
N ASP A 118 0.21 5.50 -0.52
CA ASP A 118 -0.53 6.71 -0.83
C ASP A 118 -2.01 6.58 -0.49
N SER A 119 -2.63 5.41 -0.75
CA SER A 119 -4.02 5.17 -0.41
C SER A 119 -4.26 5.26 1.10
N ASN A 120 -3.37 4.69 1.92
CA ASN A 120 -3.50 4.75 3.37
C ASN A 120 -3.24 6.16 3.90
N LYS A 121 -2.23 6.87 3.39
CA LYS A 121 -1.96 8.27 3.75
C LYS A 121 -3.15 9.17 3.41
N PHE A 122 -3.70 9.04 2.21
CA PHE A 122 -4.87 9.81 1.79
C PHE A 122 -6.12 9.44 2.59
N GLY A 123 -6.35 8.15 2.86
CA GLY A 123 -7.47 7.72 3.69
C GLY A 123 -7.41 8.27 5.12
N LEU A 124 -6.22 8.31 5.74
CA LEU A 124 -6.01 8.93 7.06
C LEU A 124 -6.24 10.45 7.02
N LEU A 125 -5.87 11.12 5.93
CA LEU A 125 -6.23 12.53 5.70
C LEU A 125 -7.74 12.74 5.62
N VAL A 126 -8.45 11.86 4.90
CA VAL A 126 -9.91 11.91 4.79
C VAL A 126 -10.58 11.71 6.15
N LEU A 127 -10.13 10.70 6.91
CA LEU A 127 -10.65 10.39 8.25
C LEU A 127 -10.41 11.51 9.26
N SER A 128 -9.26 12.17 9.20
CA SER A 128 -8.94 13.30 10.08
C SER A 128 -9.64 14.61 9.69
N GLY A 129 -10.46 14.61 8.63
CA GLY A 129 -11.12 15.82 8.11
C GLY A 129 -10.15 16.83 7.49
N ARG A 130 -8.93 16.39 7.15
CA ARG A 130 -7.83 17.23 6.61
C ARG A 130 -7.58 17.01 5.13
N ALA A 131 -8.34 16.11 4.49
CA ALA A 131 -8.31 15.96 3.04
C ALA A 131 -8.84 17.24 2.37
N PRO A 132 -8.14 17.74 1.33
CA PRO A 132 -8.53 18.93 0.59
C PRO A 132 -9.84 18.75 -0.18
#